data_AF-A0A966RPC8-F1
#
_entry.id   AF-A0A966RPC8-F1
#
_cell.length_a   1.000
_cell.length_b   1.000
_cell.length_c   1.000
_cell.angle_alpha   90.00
_cell.angle_beta   90.00
_cell.angle_gamma   90.00
#
_symmetry.space_group_name_H-M   'P 1'
#
loop_
_entity.id
_entity.type
_entity.pdbx_description
1 polymer ?
#
loop_
_entity_poly.entity_id
_entity_poly.type
_entity_poly.pdbx_seq_one_letter_code
_entity_poly.pdbx_strand_id
1 'polypeptide(L)' 'MNLRHLRYLAALAREGNFHRAAASAHISQPTLSAAIRSLERELGVELVRRDHRR' A
#
# COMPACT_ATOMS: atom_id res chain seq x y z
N MET A 1 -2.77 -14.98 -2.16
CA MET A 1 -1.53 -14.28 -1.75
C MET A 1 -0.75 -13.87 -2.99
N ASN A 2 -0.49 -12.58 -3.20
CA ASN A 2 0.31 -12.06 -4.32
C ASN A 2 1.55 -11.33 -3.81
N LEU A 3 2.74 -11.82 -4.15
CA LEU A 3 4.04 -11.22 -3.79
C LEU A 3 4.14 -9.72 -4.16
N ARG A 4 3.45 -9.29 -5.22
CA ARG A 4 3.39 -7.89 -5.63
C ARG A 4 2.75 -7.00 -4.56
N HIS A 5 1.73 -7.49 -3.84
CA HIS A 5 1.11 -6.74 -2.74
C HIS A 5 2.07 -6.54 -1.57
N LEU A 6 2.88 -7.56 -1.25
CA LEU A 6 3.91 -7.45 -0.20
C LEU A 6 5.01 -6.47 -0.60
N ARG A 7 5.45 -6.47 -1.86
CA ARG A 7 6.42 -5.48 -2.38
C ARG A 7 5.88 -4.05 -2.31
N TYR A 8 4.59 -3.88 -2.58
CA TYR A 8 3.91 -2.60 -2.46
C TYR A 8 3.77 -2.13 -1.02
N LEU A 9 3.47 -3.04 -0.08
CA LEU A 9 3.51 -2.75 1.34
C LEU A 9 4.90 -2.32 1.80
N ALA A 10 5.94 -3.04 1.36
CA ALA A 10 7.33 -2.69 1.67
C ALA A 10 7.71 -1.31 1.10
N ALA A 11 7.30 -1.00 -0.13
CA ALA A 11 7.50 0.34 -0.72
C ALA A 11 6.78 1.43 0.10
N LEU A 12 5.55 1.17 0.52
CA LEU A 12 4.79 2.09 1.36
C LEU A 12 5.42 2.31 2.73
N ALA A 13 5.94 1.25 3.36
CA ALA A 13 6.65 1.33 4.64
C ALA A 13 7.94 2.15 4.52
N ARG A 14 8.69 2.04 3.41
CA ARG A 14 9.89 2.86 3.18
C ARG A 14 9.57 4.33 2.93
N GLU A 15 8.56 4.62 2.12
CA GLU A 15 8.27 6.01 1.70
C GLU A 15 7.38 6.78 2.69
N GLY A 16 6.60 6.09 3.52
CA GLY A 16 5.66 6.69 4.48
C GLY A 16 4.49 7.46 3.85
N ASN A 17 4.41 7.50 2.52
CA ASN A 17 3.41 8.27 1.78
C ASN A 17 2.92 7.48 0.56
N PHE A 18 1.61 7.37 0.39
CA PHE A 18 1.00 6.61 -0.70
C PHE A 18 1.36 7.14 -2.10
N HIS A 19 1.49 8.45 -2.28
CA HIS A 19 1.85 9.02 -3.58
C HIS A 19 3.31 8.70 -3.92
N ARG A 20 4.24 8.92 -2.97
CA ARG A 20 5.66 8.59 -3.15
C ARG A 20 5.89 7.10 -3.35
N ALA A 21 5.21 6.26 -2.58
CA ALA A 21 5.27 4.81 -2.70
C ALA A 21 4.82 4.34 -4.09
N ALA A 22 3.70 4.87 -4.59
CA ALA A 22 3.17 4.53 -5.90
C ALA A 22 4.14 4.96 -7.02
N ALA A 23 4.70 6.16 -6.93
CA ALA A 23 5.73 6.64 -7.86
C ALA A 23 6.98 5.73 -7.84
N SER A 24 7.48 5.36 -6.66
CA SER A 24 8.64 4.46 -6.52
C SER A 24 8.39 3.06 -7.11
N ALA A 25 7.15 2.60 -7.06
CA ALA A 25 6.71 1.32 -7.60
C ALA A 25 6.23 1.41 -9.05
N HIS A 26 6.33 2.58 -9.70
CA HIS A 26 5.92 2.85 -11.08
C HIS A 26 4.45 2.48 -11.35
N ILE A 27 3.56 2.80 -10.40
CA ILE A 27 2.11 2.58 -10.49
C ILE A 27 1.33 3.81 -10.04
N SER A 28 0.03 3.81 -10.30
CA SER A 28 -0.86 4.83 -9.77
C SER A 28 -1.15 4.61 -8.28
N GLN A 29 -1.41 5.71 -7.56
CA GLN A 29 -1.79 5.66 -6.15
C GLN A 29 -3.09 4.86 -5.88
N PRO A 30 -4.13 4.91 -6.74
CA PRO A 30 -5.30 4.05 -6.61
C PRO A 30 -4.97 2.56 -6.69
N THR A 31 -4.05 2.16 -7.58
CA THR A 31 -3.57 0.78 -7.70
C THR A 31 -2.86 0.33 -6.43
N LEU A 32 -1.97 1.17 -5.88
CA LEU A 32 -1.30 0.88 -4.62
C LEU A 32 -2.33 0.69 -3.48
N SER A 33 -3.29 1.61 -3.36
CA SER A 33 -4.33 1.54 -2.33
C SER A 33 -5.20 0.29 -2.45
N ALA A 34 -5.57 -0.11 -3.67
CA ALA A 34 -6.35 -1.32 -3.91
C ALA A 34 -5.57 -2.58 -3.52
N ALA A 35 -4.27 -2.64 -3.84
CA ALA A 35 -3.41 -3.75 -3.49
C ALA A 35 -3.24 -3.90 -1.96
N ILE A 36 -3.02 -2.80 -1.23
CA ILE A 36 -2.93 -2.81 0.23
C ILE A 36 -4.26 -3.27 0.84
N ARG A 37 -5.39 -2.71 0.40
CA ARG A 37 -6.72 -3.18 0.88
C ARG A 37 -6.97 -4.65 0.60
N SER A 38 -6.49 -5.16 -0.54
CA SER A 38 -6.61 -6.58 -0.88
C SER A 38 -5.80 -7.45 0.07
N LEU A 39 -4.58 -7.02 0.39
CA LEU A 39 -3.70 -7.71 1.34
C LEU A 39 -4.28 -7.70 2.76
N GLU A 40 -4.80 -6.56 3.24
CA GLU A 40 -5.45 -6.44 4.54
C GLU A 40 -6.66 -7.37 4.67
N ARG A 41 -7.50 -7.45 3.62
CA ARG A 41 -8.63 -8.39 3.59
C ARG A 41 -8.19 -9.85 3.61
N GLU A 42 -7.13 -10.18 2.86
CA GLU A 42 -6.62 -11.55 2.80
C GLU A 42 -6.06 -12.00 4.15
N LEU A 43 -5.38 -11.09 4.87
CA LEU A 43 -4.79 -11.38 6.18
C LEU A 43 -5.77 -11.18 7.35
N GLY A 44 -6.92 -10.55 7.11
CA GLY A 44 -7.90 -10.24 8.15
C GLY A 44 -7.42 -9.21 9.17
N VAL A 45 -6.46 -8.36 8.80
CA VAL A 45 -5.85 -7.36 9.69
C VAL A 45 -5.58 -6.04 8.95
N GLU A 46 -5.74 -4.92 9.63
CA GLU A 46 -5.33 -3.60 9.13
C GLU A 46 -3.80 -3.48 9.25
N LEU A 47 -3.11 -3.29 8.12
CA LEU A 47 -1.66 -3.18 8.05
C LEU A 47 -1.21 -1.72 8.04
N VAL A 48 -2.04 -0.81 7.53
CA VAL A 48 -1.70 0.60 7.33
C VAL A 48 -2.79 1.50 7.87
N ARG A 49 -2.45 2.23 8.93
CA ARG A 49 -3.32 3.30 9.47
C ARG A 49 -3.27 4.51 8.55
N ARG A 50 -4.41 4.90 7.99
CA ARG A 50 -4.53 6.10 7.15
C ARG A 50 -4.84 7.30 8.04
N ASP A 51 -3.85 8.17 8.26
CA ASP A 51 -4.09 9.47 8.87
C ASP A 51 -4.59 10.43 7.80
N HIS A 52 -5.89 10.73 7.82
CA HIS A 52 -6.50 11.77 6.99
C HIS A 52 -6.21 13.13 7.62
N ARG A 53 -4.95 13.55 7.66
CA ARG A 53 -4.63 14.94 7.99
C ARG A 53 -5.20 15.82 6.89
N ARG A 54 -6.19 16.64 7.27
CA ARG A 54 -6.75 17.73 6.46
C ARG A 54 -5.67 18.75 6.10
#